data_AF-A0A6Q2Y723-F1
#
_entry.id   AF-A0A6Q2Y723-F1
#
_cell.length_a   1.000
_cell.length_b   1.000
_cell.length_c   1.000
_cell.angle_alpha   90.00
_cell.angle_beta   90.00
_cell.angle_gamma   90.00
#
_symmetry.space_group_name_H-M   'P 1'
#
loop_
_entity.id
_entity.type
_entity.pdbx_description
1 polymer ?
#
loop_
_entity_poly.entity_id
_entity_poly.type
_entity_poly.pdbx_seq_one_letter_code
_entity_poly.pdbx_strand_id
1 'polypeptide(L)'
;MTEPQAALLLRRQLAELNKNPVEGFSAGLIDDNDLYRWEVLIIGPPDTCYEGGVFKAHLTFPKDYPLRPPKMKFITDIWHPNVDKNGDVCISILHEPGEDKYGYEKPEERWLPIHTVETIMISVISMLADPNGDSPANVDAAKEWREDRHGEFKRKVARCVRKSQETAFE
;
A
#
# COMPACT_ATOMS: atom_id res chain seq x y z
N MET A 1 -12.86 -8.41 30.57
CA MET A 1 -12.57 -7.19 29.79
C MET A 1 -13.07 -7.43 28.38
N THR A 2 -13.97 -6.59 27.88
CA THR A 2 -14.44 -6.66 26.49
C THR A 2 -13.25 -6.38 25.56
N GLU A 3 -13.03 -7.24 24.57
CA GLU A 3 -11.97 -7.04 23.59
C GLU A 3 -12.26 -5.75 22.79
N PRO A 4 -11.27 -4.86 22.58
CA PRO A 4 -11.48 -3.65 21.79
C PRO A 4 -12.03 -3.99 20.40
N GLN A 5 -13.01 -3.22 19.92
CA GLN A 5 -13.63 -3.42 18.61
C GLN A 5 -12.61 -3.55 17.47
N ALA A 6 -11.54 -2.76 17.53
CA ALA A 6 -10.41 -2.82 16.59
C ALA A 6 -9.81 -4.22 16.50
N ALA A 7 -9.50 -4.85 17.64
CA ALA A 7 -8.89 -6.17 17.68
C ALA A 7 -9.83 -7.25 17.12
N LEU A 8 -11.13 -7.20 17.43
CA LEU A 8 -12.12 -8.13 16.88
C LEU A 8 -12.18 -8.05 15.34
N LEU A 9 -12.16 -6.84 14.77
CA LEU A 9 -12.18 -6.64 13.33
C LEU A 9 -10.88 -7.11 12.66
N LEU A 10 -9.72 -6.79 13.24
CA LEU A 10 -8.42 -7.21 12.70
C LEU A 10 -8.26 -8.74 12.73
N ARG A 11 -8.66 -9.41 13.82
CA ARG A 11 -8.65 -10.88 13.87
C ARG A 11 -9.55 -11.49 12.80
N ARG A 12 -10.74 -10.92 12.61
CA ARG A 12 -11.69 -11.40 11.60
C ARG A 12 -11.12 -11.24 10.19
N GLN A 13 -10.54 -10.08 9.87
CA GLN A 13 -9.92 -9.85 8.56
C GLN A 13 -8.70 -10.76 8.32
N LEU A 14 -7.88 -10.99 9.34
CA LEU A 14 -6.74 -11.90 9.25
C LEU A 14 -7.20 -13.33 8.98
N ALA A 15 -8.21 -13.79 9.71
CA ALA A 15 -8.78 -15.12 9.51
C ALA A 15 -9.40 -15.28 8.11
N GLU A 16 -10.05 -14.22 7.60
CA GLU A 16 -10.62 -14.22 6.25
C GLU A 16 -9.53 -14.32 5.18
N LEU A 17 -8.47 -13.51 5.26
CA LEU A 17 -7.36 -13.55 4.31
C LEU A 17 -6.58 -14.87 4.35
N ASN A 18 -6.45 -15.48 5.53
CA ASN A 18 -5.83 -16.80 5.66
C ASN A 18 -6.68 -17.92 5.06
N LYS A 19 -8.01 -17.79 5.13
CA LYS A 19 -8.95 -18.80 4.62
C LYS A 19 -9.18 -18.65 3.12
N ASN A 20 -9.29 -17.41 2.65
CA ASN A 20 -9.59 -17.01 1.28
C ASN A 20 -8.51 -16.03 0.83
N PRO A 21 -7.30 -16.52 0.46
CA PRO A 21 -6.23 -15.65 -0.01
C PRO A 21 -6.63 -14.97 -1.31
N VAL A 22 -6.25 -13.70 -1.44
CA VAL A 22 -6.53 -12.87 -2.62
C VAL A 22 -5.29 -12.86 -3.50
N GLU A 23 -5.47 -12.98 -4.81
CA GLU A 23 -4.35 -12.97 -5.75
C GLU A 23 -3.63 -11.61 -5.75
N GLY A 24 -2.31 -11.64 -5.93
CA GLY A 24 -1.49 -10.44 -6.03
C GLY A 24 -0.90 -9.93 -4.71
N PHE A 25 -1.35 -10.43 -3.55
CA PHE A 25 -0.68 -10.14 -2.28
C PHE A 25 -0.85 -11.25 -1.23
N SER A 26 0.01 -11.22 -0.22
CA SER A 26 -0.13 -12.00 1.02
C SER A 26 0.03 -11.06 2.19
N ALA A 27 -0.77 -11.23 3.25
CA ALA A 27 -0.72 -10.38 4.44
C ALA A 27 -0.75 -11.23 5.71
N GLY A 28 0.04 -10.85 6.71
CA GLY A 28 0.14 -11.55 7.98
C GLY A 28 0.67 -10.64 9.08
N LEU A 29 0.81 -11.17 10.30
CA LEU A 29 1.36 -10.43 11.42
C LEU A 29 2.89 -10.40 11.33
N ILE A 30 3.49 -9.27 11.73
CA ILE A 30 4.95 -9.20 11.93
C ILE A 30 5.35 -10.03 13.16
N ASP A 31 4.54 -9.96 14.21
CA ASP A 31 4.67 -10.69 15.47
C ASP A 31 3.28 -11.15 15.89
N ASP A 32 3.12 -12.44 16.22
CA ASP A 32 1.84 -13.01 16.66
C ASP A 32 1.26 -12.34 17.92
N ASN A 33 2.11 -11.64 18.69
CA ASN A 33 1.71 -10.90 19.87
C ASN A 33 1.23 -9.47 19.57
N ASP A 34 1.43 -8.95 18.34
CA ASP A 34 1.01 -7.60 17.95
C ASP A 34 0.09 -7.61 16.71
N LEU A 35 -1.21 -7.73 16.98
CA LEU A 35 -2.27 -7.68 15.98
C LEU A 35 -2.34 -6.36 15.18
N TYR A 36 -1.69 -5.29 15.63
CA TYR A 36 -1.78 -3.97 14.99
C TYR A 36 -0.64 -3.71 14.00
N ARG A 37 0.25 -4.68 13.79
CA ARG A 37 1.40 -4.55 12.89
C ARG A 37 1.49 -5.74 11.94
N TRP A 38 1.22 -5.47 10.69
CA TRP A 38 1.15 -6.49 9.65
C TRP A 38 2.28 -6.31 8.64
N GLU A 39 2.78 -7.43 8.14
CA GLU A 39 3.63 -7.49 6.96
C GLU A 39 2.76 -7.89 5.76
N VAL A 40 2.99 -7.24 4.63
CA VAL A 40 2.36 -7.57 3.36
C VAL A 40 3.43 -7.77 2.31
N LEU A 41 3.29 -8.81 1.51
CA LEU A 41 4.04 -9.01 0.27
C LEU A 41 3.11 -8.76 -0.91
N ILE A 42 3.48 -7.85 -1.80
CA ILE A 42 2.70 -7.47 -2.98
C ILE A 42 3.48 -7.89 -4.22
N ILE A 43 2.81 -8.63 -5.11
CA ILE A 43 3.35 -8.98 -6.41
C ILE A 43 3.07 -7.84 -7.38
N GLY A 44 4.11 -7.39 -8.07
CA GLY A 44 3.99 -6.35 -9.09
C GLY A 44 2.97 -6.76 -10.16
N PRO A 45 1.95 -5.93 -10.46
CA PRO A 45 0.85 -6.32 -11.35
C PRO A 45 1.34 -6.58 -12.79
N PRO A 46 0.71 -7.51 -13.52
CA PRO A 46 1.04 -7.77 -14.93
C PRO A 46 0.78 -6.53 -15.79
N ASP A 47 1.51 -6.42 -16.91
CA ASP A 47 1.39 -5.31 -17.87
C ASP A 47 1.75 -3.93 -17.28
N THR A 48 2.51 -3.90 -16.17
CA THR A 48 3.01 -2.67 -15.54
C THR A 48 4.53 -2.61 -15.54
N CYS A 49 5.11 -1.45 -15.21
CA CYS A 49 6.57 -1.36 -15.00
C CYS A 49 7.06 -2.18 -13.79
N TYR A 50 6.15 -2.56 -12.89
CA TYR A 50 6.45 -3.27 -11.65
C TYR A 50 6.32 -4.79 -11.79
N GLU A 51 5.85 -5.29 -12.93
CA GLU A 51 5.57 -6.70 -13.18
C GLU A 51 6.71 -7.62 -12.71
N GLY A 52 6.32 -8.67 -11.96
CA GLY A 52 7.25 -9.67 -11.43
C GLY A 52 8.05 -9.22 -10.20
N GLY A 53 7.91 -7.97 -9.75
CA GLY A 53 8.51 -7.52 -8.49
C GLY A 53 7.82 -8.12 -7.26
N VAL A 54 8.55 -8.21 -6.14
CA VAL A 54 8.05 -8.73 -4.86
C VAL A 54 8.27 -7.67 -3.78
N PHE A 55 7.26 -6.86 -3.52
CA PHE A 55 7.38 -5.67 -2.67
C PHE A 55 6.84 -5.94 -1.27
N LYS A 56 7.74 -5.94 -0.29
CA LYS A 56 7.40 -6.01 1.13
C LYS A 56 6.97 -4.63 1.64
N ALA A 57 5.88 -4.60 2.39
CA ALA A 57 5.37 -3.42 3.07
C ALA A 57 4.89 -3.75 4.48
N HIS A 58 4.86 -2.74 5.35
CA HIS A 58 4.24 -2.82 6.66
C HIS A 58 2.95 -2.03 6.69
N LEU A 59 1.93 -2.60 7.32
CA LEU A 59 0.67 -1.94 7.63
C LEU A 59 0.55 -1.78 9.15
N THR A 60 0.46 -0.54 9.63
CA THR A 60 0.38 -0.23 11.06
C THR A 60 -0.98 0.38 11.38
N PHE A 61 -1.78 -0.34 12.16
CA PHE A 61 -3.14 0.05 12.50
C PHE A 61 -3.17 0.91 13.77
N PRO A 62 -4.00 1.97 13.80
CA PRO A 62 -4.20 2.73 15.01
C PRO A 62 -5.12 1.97 15.98
N LYS A 63 -5.12 2.37 17.27
CA LYS A 63 -5.93 1.71 18.31
C LYS A 63 -7.42 1.96 18.16
N ASP A 64 -7.81 3.01 17.44
CA ASP A 64 -9.17 3.38 17.12
C ASP A 64 -9.63 2.88 15.74
N TYR A 65 -8.89 1.95 15.09
CA TYR A 65 -9.35 1.26 13.89
C TYR A 65 -10.75 0.65 14.09
N PRO A 66 -11.71 0.83 13.16
CA PRO A 66 -11.58 1.36 11.80
C PRO A 66 -11.99 2.83 11.68
N LEU A 67 -12.02 3.62 12.76
CA LEU A 67 -12.35 5.05 12.68
C LEU A 67 -11.27 5.84 11.94
N ARG A 68 -10.02 5.41 12.05
CA ARG A 68 -8.87 5.99 11.35
C ARG A 68 -8.15 4.93 10.50
N PRO A 69 -7.56 5.32 9.37
CA PRO A 69 -6.86 4.40 8.49
C PRO A 69 -5.58 3.86 9.12
N PRO A 70 -5.11 2.68 8.69
CA PRO A 70 -3.73 2.29 8.94
C PRO A 70 -2.74 3.16 8.16
N LYS A 71 -1.47 3.13 8.57
CA LYS A 71 -0.36 3.64 7.77
C LYS A 71 0.30 2.51 7.02
N MET A 72 0.63 2.73 5.74
CA MET A 72 1.35 1.76 4.92
C MET A 72 2.72 2.31 4.54
N LYS A 73 3.75 1.46 4.65
CA LYS A 73 5.12 1.80 4.29
C LYS A 73 5.78 0.63 3.56
N PHE A 74 6.29 0.87 2.36
CA PHE A 74 7.16 -0.08 1.67
C PHE A 74 8.49 -0.21 2.42
N ILE A 75 8.89 -1.46 2.64
CA ILE A 75 10.20 -1.84 3.19
C ILE A 75 11.16 -2.16 2.05
N THR A 76 10.66 -2.79 0.98
CA THR A 76 11.40 -2.93 -0.27
C THR A 76 11.52 -1.56 -0.95
N ASP A 77 12.73 -1.23 -1.42
CA ASP A 77 12.96 -0.01 -2.20
C ASP A 77 12.06 0.00 -3.45
N ILE A 78 11.29 1.07 -3.60
CA ILE A 78 10.39 1.28 -4.74
C ILE A 78 10.52 2.70 -5.29
N TRP A 79 10.46 2.82 -6.62
CA TRP A 79 10.40 4.12 -7.31
C TRP A 79 8.98 4.35 -7.80
N HIS A 80 8.23 5.25 -7.17
CA HIS A 80 6.81 5.45 -7.50
C HIS A 80 6.36 6.89 -7.15
N PRO A 81 5.50 7.55 -7.97
CA PRO A 81 5.01 8.91 -7.71
C PRO A 81 4.30 9.09 -6.36
N ASN A 82 3.47 8.12 -5.96
CA ASN A 82 2.68 8.14 -4.71
C ASN A 82 3.36 7.44 -3.52
N VAL A 83 4.66 7.15 -3.61
CA VAL A 83 5.44 6.60 -2.49
C VAL A 83 6.59 7.55 -2.18
N ASP A 84 6.66 8.03 -0.94
CA ASP A 84 7.74 8.90 -0.47
C ASP A 84 9.09 8.15 -0.52
N LYS A 85 10.20 8.90 -0.56
CA LYS A 85 11.56 8.36 -0.47
C LYS A 85 11.80 7.53 0.79
N ASN A 86 11.04 7.76 1.85
CA ASN A 86 11.10 6.96 3.08
C ASN A 86 10.26 5.66 3.01
N GLY A 87 9.50 5.44 1.93
CA GLY A 87 8.62 4.29 1.72
C GLY A 87 7.14 4.50 2.08
N ASP A 88 6.77 5.63 2.70
CA ASP A 88 5.38 5.90 3.08
C ASP A 88 4.48 6.01 1.84
N VAL A 89 3.34 5.33 1.86
CA VAL A 89 2.38 5.31 0.75
C VAL A 89 1.34 6.41 0.95
N CYS A 90 1.16 7.26 -0.06
CA CYS A 90 0.22 8.38 -0.04
C CYS A 90 -0.85 8.20 -1.12
N ILE A 91 -1.97 7.58 -0.73
CA ILE A 91 -3.17 7.42 -1.57
C ILE A 91 -4.42 7.77 -0.75
N SER A 92 -5.45 8.25 -1.43
CA SER A 92 -6.66 8.80 -0.82
C SER A 92 -7.31 7.88 0.22
N ILE A 93 -7.40 6.58 -0.06
CA ILE A 93 -7.98 5.58 0.87
C ILE A 93 -7.25 5.53 2.22
N LEU A 94 -5.98 5.95 2.30
CA LEU A 94 -5.20 6.00 3.54
C LEU A 94 -5.21 7.38 4.21
N HIS A 95 -5.89 8.37 3.62
CA HIS A 95 -6.06 9.69 4.21
C HIS A 95 -7.23 9.69 5.21
N GLU A 96 -7.09 10.50 6.27
CA GLU A 96 -8.11 10.65 7.31
C GLU A 96 -9.50 10.96 6.74
N PRO A 97 -10.59 10.50 7.39
CA PRO A 97 -11.95 10.79 6.94
C PRO A 97 -12.25 12.30 6.93
N GLY A 98 -13.19 12.70 6.08
CA GLY A 98 -13.73 14.07 6.00
C GLY A 98 -13.34 14.81 4.72
N GLU A 99 -13.59 16.11 4.70
CA GLU A 99 -13.27 16.95 3.53
C GLU A 99 -11.75 17.19 3.44
N ASP A 100 -11.21 17.05 2.22
CA ASP A 100 -9.84 17.48 1.96
C ASP A 100 -9.78 19.01 2.00
N LYS A 101 -8.85 19.55 2.77
CA LYS A 101 -8.64 20.99 2.92
C LYS A 101 -8.34 21.68 1.58
N TYR A 102 -7.73 20.96 0.64
CA TYR A 102 -7.32 21.48 -0.65
C TYR A 102 -8.30 21.15 -1.78
N GLY A 103 -9.31 20.30 -1.51
CA GLY A 103 -10.35 19.93 -2.46
C GLY A 103 -9.88 19.04 -3.61
N TYR A 104 -8.74 18.35 -3.47
CA TYR A 104 -8.26 17.40 -4.47
C TYR A 104 -9.00 16.07 -4.42
N GLU A 105 -9.48 15.69 -3.23
CA GLU A 105 -10.10 14.39 -2.97
C GLU A 105 -11.53 14.55 -2.46
N LYS A 106 -12.44 13.73 -2.98
CA LYS A 106 -13.79 13.62 -2.44
C LYS A 106 -13.77 12.85 -1.12
N PRO A 107 -14.66 13.15 -0.17
CA PRO A 107 -14.76 12.38 1.08
C PRO A 107 -14.97 10.86 0.86
N GLU A 108 -15.61 10.49 -0.25
CA GLU A 108 -15.88 9.10 -0.65
C GLU A 108 -14.63 8.36 -1.15
N GLU A 109 -13.60 9.10 -1.59
CA GLU A 109 -12.31 8.55 -2.03
C GLU A 109 -11.33 8.38 -0.85
N ARG A 110 -11.66 8.94 0.31
CA ARG A 110 -10.85 8.91 1.54
C ARG A 110 -11.24 7.74 2.44
N TRP A 111 -10.57 7.58 3.58
CA TRP A 111 -10.85 6.48 4.49
C TRP A 111 -12.30 6.46 4.99
N LEU A 112 -12.99 5.36 4.73
CA LEU A 112 -14.26 5.01 5.33
C LEU A 112 -14.10 3.76 6.23
N PRO A 113 -14.79 3.68 7.38
CA PRO A 113 -14.73 2.52 8.28
C PRO A 113 -15.15 1.16 7.69
N ILE A 114 -15.69 1.16 6.46
CA ILE A 114 -16.04 -0.04 5.70
C ILE A 114 -14.84 -0.67 4.99
N HIS A 115 -13.72 0.07 4.85
CA HIS A 115 -12.53 -0.44 4.19
C HIS A 115 -11.79 -1.47 5.04
N THR A 116 -11.33 -2.50 4.36
CA THR A 116 -10.56 -3.63 4.89
C THR A 116 -9.14 -3.59 4.36
N VAL A 117 -8.27 -4.45 4.91
CA VAL A 117 -6.92 -4.70 4.38
C VAL A 117 -6.97 -5.03 2.89
N GLU A 118 -7.90 -5.91 2.48
CA GLU A 118 -8.11 -6.27 1.09
C GLU A 118 -8.42 -5.05 0.20
N THR A 119 -9.35 -4.19 0.62
CA THR A 119 -9.66 -2.99 -0.18
C THR A 119 -8.48 -2.03 -0.31
N ILE A 120 -7.64 -1.92 0.74
CA ILE A 120 -6.40 -1.13 0.66
C ILE A 120 -5.44 -1.75 -0.34
N MET A 121 -5.26 -3.08 -0.32
CA MET A 121 -4.36 -3.76 -1.25
C MET A 121 -4.81 -3.65 -2.70
N ILE A 122 -6.11 -3.72 -2.97
CA ILE A 122 -6.67 -3.47 -4.30
C ILE A 122 -6.31 -2.04 -4.77
N SER A 123 -6.48 -1.04 -3.91
CA SER A 123 -6.09 0.34 -4.24
C SER A 123 -4.59 0.50 -4.48
N VAL A 124 -3.73 -0.20 -3.73
CA VAL A 124 -2.27 -0.16 -3.93
C VAL A 124 -1.87 -0.83 -5.24
N ILE A 125 -2.45 -1.98 -5.56
CA ILE A 125 -2.22 -2.67 -6.84
C ILE A 125 -2.66 -1.78 -8.00
N SER A 126 -3.82 -1.13 -7.90
CA SER A 126 -4.29 -0.17 -8.89
C SER A 126 -3.34 1.03 -9.01
N MET A 127 -2.83 1.55 -7.89
CA MET A 127 -1.87 2.66 -7.85
C MET A 127 -0.57 2.30 -8.60
N LEU A 128 -0.06 1.07 -8.45
CA LEU A 128 1.14 0.62 -9.17
C LEU A 128 0.93 0.58 -10.69
N ALA A 129 -0.29 0.31 -11.14
CA ALA A 129 -0.63 0.30 -12.56
C ALA A 129 -0.83 1.73 -13.12
N ASP A 130 -1.53 2.57 -12.37
CA ASP A 130 -1.83 3.95 -12.75
C ASP A 130 -1.57 4.93 -11.57
N PRO A 131 -0.35 5.51 -11.50
CA PRO A 131 0.00 6.47 -10.47
C PRO A 131 -0.86 7.73 -10.53
N ASN A 132 -1.32 8.21 -9.37
CA ASN A 132 -2.04 9.47 -9.25
C ASN A 132 -1.08 10.66 -9.40
N GLY A 133 -1.32 11.49 -10.43
CA GLY A 133 -0.52 12.67 -10.76
C GLY A 133 -0.90 13.97 -10.04
N ASP A 134 -2.05 14.01 -9.36
CA ASP A 134 -2.60 15.24 -8.77
C ASP A 134 -1.91 15.63 -7.46
N SER A 135 -1.40 14.66 -6.72
CA SER A 135 -0.70 14.87 -5.44
C SER A 135 0.42 13.84 -5.22
N PRO A 136 1.56 13.98 -5.91
CA PRO A 136 2.66 13.02 -5.79
C PRO A 136 3.45 13.21 -4.47
N ALA A 137 3.74 12.10 -3.80
CA ALA A 137 4.66 12.06 -2.65
C ALA A 137 6.13 12.18 -3.09
N ASN A 138 6.46 11.64 -4.26
CA ASN A 138 7.79 11.72 -4.86
C ASN A 138 7.74 12.50 -6.16
N VAL A 139 8.06 13.80 -6.07
CA VAL A 139 8.04 14.74 -7.19
C VAL A 139 9.01 14.35 -8.32
N ASP A 140 10.14 13.71 -7.99
CA ASP A 140 11.13 13.27 -8.97
C ASP A 140 10.56 12.10 -9.80
N ALA A 141 10.00 11.10 -9.12
CA ALA A 141 9.33 9.97 -9.77
C ALA A 141 8.11 10.43 -10.60
N ALA A 142 7.34 11.39 -10.09
CA ALA A 142 6.19 11.95 -10.80
C ALA A 142 6.57 12.74 -12.06
N LYS A 143 7.70 13.45 -12.02
CA LYS A 143 8.26 14.13 -13.20
C LYS A 143 8.67 13.09 -14.25
N GLU A 144 9.44 12.09 -13.85
CA GLU A 144 9.91 11.03 -14.75
C GLU A 144 8.76 10.21 -15.33
N TRP A 145 7.72 9.91 -14.54
CA TRP A 145 6.50 9.24 -15.02
C TRP A 145 5.78 10.00 -16.14
N ARG A 146 5.79 11.34 -16.07
CA ARG A 146 5.12 12.22 -17.05
C ARG A 146 5.98 12.50 -18.28
N GLU A 147 7.27 12.75 -18.08
CA GLU A 147 8.17 13.23 -19.13
C GLU A 147 8.97 12.12 -19.82
N ASP A 148 9.33 11.04 -19.10
CA ASP A 148 10.19 9.96 -19.60
C ASP A 148 9.80 8.59 -19.04
N ARG A 149 8.53 8.22 -19.23
CA ARG A 149 7.95 6.97 -18.71
C ARG A 149 8.72 5.74 -19.16
N HIS A 150 9.10 5.69 -20.45
CA HIS A 150 9.71 4.51 -21.07
C HIS A 150 11.25 4.51 -21.02
N GLY A 151 11.88 5.63 -20.65
CA GLY A 151 13.33 5.73 -20.44
C GLY A 151 13.71 5.58 -18.98
N GLU A 152 14.05 6.69 -18.33
CA GLU A 152 14.60 6.71 -16.97
C GLU A 152 13.65 6.14 -15.92
N PHE A 153 12.35 6.44 -16.00
CA PHE A 153 11.38 5.91 -15.04
C PHE A 153 11.37 4.37 -15.07
N LYS A 154 11.13 3.78 -16.25
CA LYS A 154 11.13 2.32 -16.43
C LYS A 154 12.47 1.71 -16.02
N ARG A 155 13.60 2.35 -16.31
CA ARG A 155 14.93 1.85 -15.95
C ARG A 155 15.13 1.78 -14.43
N LYS A 156 14.68 2.79 -13.69
CA LYS A 156 14.75 2.82 -12.21
C LYS A 156 13.82 1.80 -11.59
N VAL A 157 12.57 1.72 -12.05
CA VAL A 157 11.61 0.72 -11.56
C VAL A 157 12.13 -0.70 -11.82
N ALA A 158 12.67 -0.99 -13.01
CA ALA A 158 13.24 -2.30 -13.32
C ALA A 158 14.41 -2.68 -12.40
N ARG A 159 15.16 -1.70 -11.86
CA ARG A 159 16.20 -1.95 -10.85
C ARG A 159 15.58 -2.34 -9.51
N CYS A 160 14.51 -1.64 -9.09
CA CYS A 160 13.75 -2.00 -7.90
C CYS A 160 13.18 -3.42 -8.01
N VAL A 161 12.58 -3.76 -9.14
CA VAL A 161 12.03 -5.11 -9.42
C VAL A 161 13.11 -6.18 -9.26
N ARG A 162 14.27 -6.04 -9.93
CA ARG A 162 15.36 -7.02 -9.81
C ARG A 162 15.85 -7.18 -8.38
N LYS A 163 16.10 -6.07 -7.68
CA LYS A 163 16.55 -6.08 -6.28
C LYS A 163 15.51 -6.76 -5.37
N SER A 164 14.23 -6.51 -5.60
CA SER A 164 13.15 -7.11 -4.83
C SER A 164 13.10 -8.63 -4.99
N GLN A 165 13.37 -9.14 -6.19
CA GLN A 165 13.44 -10.56 -6.49
C GLN A 165 14.63 -11.21 -5.79
N GLU A 166 15.81 -10.58 -5.83
CA GLU A 166 17.01 -11.08 -5.13
C GLU A 166 16.71 -11.31 -3.65
N THR A 167 16.14 -10.31 -2.96
CA THR A 167 15.81 -10.42 -1.52
C THR A 167 14.66 -11.37 -1.19
N ALA A 168 13.84 -11.75 -2.18
CA ALA A 168 12.70 -12.64 -1.96
C ALA A 168 13.10 -14.13 -1.99
N PHE A 169 14.26 -14.45 -2.58
CA PHE A 169 14.77 -15.81 -2.72
C PHE A 169 16.05 -16.08 -1.91
N GLU A 170 16.48 -15.11 -1.10
CA GLU A 170 17.50 -15.27 -0.05
C GLU A 170 16.87 -15.83 1.25
#